data_AF-A0A0W4ZG21-F1
#
_entry.id   AF-A0A0W4ZG21-F1
#
_cell.length_a   1.000
_cell.length_b   1.000
_cell.length_c   1.000
_cell.angle_alpha   90.00
_cell.angle_beta   90.00
_cell.angle_gamma   90.00
#
_symmetry.space_group_name_H-M   'P 1'
#
loop_
_entity.id
_entity.type
_entity.pdbx_description
1 polymer ?
#
loop_
_entity_poly.entity_id
_entity_poly.type
_entity_poly.pdbx_seq_one_letter_code
_entity_poly.pdbx_strand_id
1 'polypeptide(L)'
;MKRILFILKNGSVKENINIIESDIIKIVEKLCIIIRPINEMRQFDALETVSKDIQQAYYTLVGICLQCIDILITLFIFLMENSKINSKIIQALAIYQIKSDPWTSIENYSLSSKILEDIMKRISLEEILVHILMNDIRPYFSSQSNRLNYDKNMQIKTKKPLRRPYENISGLSGVFRAELWKTEGIECTSILEWIIFVCQKDTAMNYIYLIISFLVTLFEDADPNFKLKGSRCLYHLLSKCDAAFIKKTGMGDLFWELVIQCLSYHPPSIDISISIPLLRTSFNNLITLASLMHLDHKDKRVKLYDEIVYNGIFNGMLYSGEQSDMVILLMEYIEKLVNIMGIYAVKHIEMLISLVSSVLEKSFQTNHPQRFLEAAKALKAIIHICWPRIEYHHATILQGICFCWLNIHSQKGKIIDDLKKQLHLCMKSLKKLMGNKLDNDIKALMDVDSNLALFFKDI
;
A
#
# COMPACT_ATOMS: atom_id res chain seq x y z
N MET A 1 -17.56 35.67 4.78
CA MET A 1 -17.59 36.67 3.68
C MET A 1 -17.92 38.10 4.11
N LYS A 2 -19.13 38.44 4.60
CA LYS A 2 -19.47 39.84 4.97
C LYS A 2 -18.48 40.52 5.94
N ARG A 3 -17.98 39.78 6.95
CA ARG A 3 -16.93 40.27 7.87
C ARG A 3 -15.56 40.45 7.21
N ILE A 4 -15.18 39.57 6.28
CA ILE A 4 -13.92 39.68 5.52
C ILE A 4 -13.96 40.94 4.63
N LEU A 5 -15.08 41.17 3.93
CA LEU A 5 -15.32 42.37 3.13
C LEU A 5 -15.30 43.66 3.97
N PHE A 6 -15.81 43.61 5.20
CA PHE A 6 -15.77 44.75 6.13
C PHE A 6 -14.35 45.09 6.58
N ILE A 7 -13.54 44.07 6.89
CA ILE A 7 -12.13 44.24 7.28
C ILE A 7 -11.30 44.80 6.13
N LEU A 8 -11.46 44.26 4.91
CA LEU A 8 -10.77 44.74 3.71
C LEU A 8 -11.14 46.18 3.35
N LYS A 9 -12.37 46.64 3.65
CA LYS A 9 -12.82 48.02 3.40
C LYS A 9 -12.28 49.05 4.39
N ASN A 10 -11.91 48.65 5.61
CA ASN A 10 -11.64 49.57 6.72
C ASN A 10 -10.17 49.61 7.16
N GLY A 11 -9.25 49.05 6.36
CA GLY A 11 -7.84 48.80 6.72
C GLY A 11 -6.90 50.02 6.92
N SER A 12 -7.39 51.21 7.26
CA SER A 12 -6.57 52.42 7.40
C SER A 12 -6.42 52.97 8.83
N VAL A 13 -6.82 52.23 9.89
CA VAL A 13 -6.76 52.73 11.27
C VAL A 13 -5.89 51.83 12.16
N LYS A 14 -4.71 52.34 12.54
CA LYS A 14 -3.64 51.62 13.27
C LYS A 14 -4.04 51.12 14.68
N GLU A 15 -5.11 51.64 15.29
CA GLU A 15 -5.57 51.21 16.62
C GLU A 15 -6.43 49.92 16.58
N ASN A 16 -6.85 49.45 15.40
CA ASN A 16 -7.69 48.25 15.24
C ASN A 16 -6.94 46.99 14.79
N ILE A 17 -5.62 47.04 14.62
CA ILE A 17 -4.83 45.95 14.02
C ILE A 17 -4.96 44.65 14.85
N ASN A 18 -4.77 44.71 16.16
CA ASN A 18 -4.86 43.50 17.03
C ASN A 18 -6.28 42.89 17.06
N ILE A 19 -7.33 43.72 16.95
CA ILE A 19 -8.73 43.24 16.90
C ILE A 19 -8.98 42.55 15.56
N ILE A 20 -8.49 43.15 14.47
CA ILE A 20 -8.58 42.60 13.11
C ILE A 20 -7.81 41.27 13.02
N GLU A 21 -6.60 41.18 13.60
CA GLU A 21 -5.80 39.95 13.64
C GLU A 21 -6.53 38.83 14.38
N SER A 22 -7.08 39.10 15.57
CA SER A 22 -7.88 38.13 16.35
C SER A 22 -9.10 37.64 15.55
N ASP A 23 -9.78 38.53 14.83
CA ASP A 23 -10.95 38.16 14.04
C ASP A 23 -10.59 37.34 12.81
N ILE A 24 -9.49 37.64 12.13
CA ILE A 24 -8.96 36.85 11.01
C ILE A 24 -8.56 35.45 11.50
N ILE A 25 -7.86 35.35 12.63
CA ILE A 25 -7.50 34.07 13.26
C ILE A 25 -8.75 33.22 13.49
N LYS A 26 -9.80 33.78 14.11
CA LYS A 26 -11.07 33.07 14.34
C LYS A 26 -11.75 32.63 13.05
N ILE A 27 -11.62 33.40 11.97
CA ILE A 27 -12.16 33.03 10.65
C ILE A 27 -11.40 31.82 10.10
N VAL A 28 -10.07 31.85 10.12
CA VAL A 28 -9.21 30.76 9.65
C VAL A 28 -9.47 29.48 10.46
N GLU A 29 -9.59 29.59 11.78
CA GLU A 29 -9.91 28.44 12.64
C GLU A 29 -11.26 27.81 12.27
N LYS A 30 -12.28 28.62 11.98
CA LYS A 30 -13.58 28.11 11.52
C LYS A 30 -13.50 27.46 10.15
N LEU A 31 -12.73 28.02 9.22
CA LEU A 31 -12.50 27.40 7.91
C LEU A 31 -11.82 26.03 8.05
N CYS A 32 -10.80 25.93 8.92
CA CYS A 32 -10.12 24.66 9.20
C CYS A 32 -11.05 23.59 9.80
N ILE A 33 -12.06 24.00 10.60
CA ILE A 33 -13.07 23.09 11.13
C ILE A 33 -14.03 22.63 10.02
N ILE A 34 -14.48 23.52 9.13
CA ILE A 34 -15.39 23.19 8.02
C ILE A 34 -14.75 22.22 7.03
N ILE A 35 -13.43 22.32 6.86
CA ILE A 35 -12.63 21.42 6.01
C ILE A 35 -12.61 19.96 6.53
N ARG A 36 -12.94 19.70 7.80
CA ARG A 36 -12.88 18.34 8.32
C ARG A 36 -13.89 17.42 7.63
N PRO A 37 -13.55 16.12 7.43
CA PRO A 37 -14.47 15.16 6.84
C PRO A 37 -15.81 15.07 7.60
N ILE A 38 -16.91 15.05 6.83
CA ILE A 38 -18.28 14.92 7.38
C ILE A 38 -18.45 13.55 8.04
N ASN A 39 -19.30 13.49 9.07
CA ASN A 39 -19.67 12.27 9.79
C ASN A 39 -20.08 11.09 8.91
N GLU A 40 -20.64 11.34 7.73
CA GLU A 40 -21.14 10.31 6.81
C GLU A 40 -20.02 9.71 5.95
N MET A 41 -18.91 10.42 5.75
CA MET A 41 -17.70 9.93 5.07
C MET A 41 -16.73 9.21 6.04
N ARG A 42 -17.16 8.98 7.29
CA ARG A 42 -16.30 8.53 8.40
C ARG A 42 -16.00 7.04 8.42
N GLN A 43 -16.88 6.24 7.84
CA GLN A 43 -16.68 4.80 7.75
C GLN A 43 -16.13 4.53 6.36
N PHE A 44 -14.93 3.97 6.26
CA PHE A 44 -14.42 3.52 4.96
C PHE A 44 -15.37 2.48 4.32
N ASP A 45 -16.20 1.83 5.13
CA ASP A 45 -17.30 0.93 4.72
C ASP A 45 -18.52 1.66 4.09
N ALA A 46 -18.64 2.98 4.22
CA ALA A 46 -19.86 3.74 3.89
C ALA A 46 -19.81 4.47 2.53
N LEU A 47 -18.81 4.22 1.69
CA LEU A 47 -18.73 4.80 0.34
C LEU A 47 -19.94 4.44 -0.55
N GLU A 48 -20.67 3.37 -0.24
CA GLU A 48 -21.93 3.03 -0.93
C GLU A 48 -23.15 3.82 -0.42
N THR A 49 -23.07 4.46 0.75
CA THR A 49 -24.22 5.11 1.41
C THR A 49 -24.25 6.63 1.31
N VAL A 50 -23.13 7.28 0.96
CA VAL A 50 -23.10 8.74 0.79
C VAL A 50 -23.67 9.07 -0.59
N SER A 51 -24.71 9.91 -0.63
CA SER A 51 -25.25 10.34 -1.93
C SER A 51 -24.17 11.10 -2.71
N LYS A 52 -24.03 10.79 -4.01
CA LYS A 52 -23.05 11.45 -4.88
C LYS A 52 -23.19 12.98 -4.86
N ASP A 53 -24.41 13.47 -4.65
CA ASP A 53 -24.72 14.89 -4.54
C ASP A 53 -24.13 15.52 -3.27
N ILE A 54 -24.20 14.85 -2.12
CA ILE A 54 -23.58 15.31 -0.87
C ILE A 54 -22.06 15.32 -1.01
N GLN A 55 -21.49 14.29 -1.64
CA GLN A 55 -20.06 14.20 -1.87
C GLN A 55 -19.56 15.35 -2.77
N GLN A 56 -20.27 15.63 -3.87
CA GLN A 56 -19.94 16.73 -4.77
C GLN A 56 -20.10 18.11 -4.10
N ALA A 57 -21.18 18.31 -3.34
CA ALA A 57 -21.40 19.54 -2.57
C ALA A 57 -20.30 19.76 -1.54
N TYR A 58 -19.87 18.70 -0.85
CA TYR A 58 -18.74 18.77 0.08
C TYR A 58 -17.44 19.12 -0.65
N TYR A 59 -17.13 18.49 -1.78
CA TYR A 59 -15.92 18.79 -2.55
C TYR A 59 -15.86 20.26 -3.00
N THR A 60 -16.97 20.82 -3.49
CA THR A 60 -17.04 22.23 -3.88
C THR A 60 -16.89 23.17 -2.69
N LEU A 61 -17.53 22.86 -1.55
CA LEU A 61 -17.40 23.65 -0.32
C LEU A 61 -15.95 23.69 0.17
N VAL A 62 -15.28 22.54 0.19
CA VAL A 62 -13.86 22.41 0.56
C VAL A 62 -12.97 23.22 -0.38
N GLY A 63 -13.19 23.11 -1.70
CA GLY A 63 -12.44 23.88 -2.68
C GLY A 63 -12.52 25.40 -2.44
N ILE A 64 -13.72 25.90 -2.12
CA ILE A 64 -13.93 27.31 -1.76
C ILE A 64 -13.18 27.66 -0.46
N CYS A 65 -13.22 26.79 0.55
CA CYS A 65 -12.53 27.01 1.81
C CYS A 65 -11.00 27.04 1.63
N LEU A 66 -10.45 26.14 0.82
CA LEU A 66 -9.02 26.10 0.50
C LEU A 66 -8.57 27.36 -0.26
N GLN A 67 -9.33 27.82 -1.24
CA GLN A 67 -9.06 29.08 -1.94
C GLN A 67 -9.13 30.29 -0.99
N CYS A 68 -10.09 30.29 -0.06
CA CYS A 68 -10.18 31.32 0.96
C CYS A 68 -8.96 31.32 1.88
N ILE A 69 -8.46 30.14 2.27
CA ILE A 69 -7.22 30.02 3.06
C ILE A 69 -6.02 30.54 2.26
N ASP A 70 -5.90 30.19 0.98
CA ASP A 70 -4.81 30.67 0.10
C ASP A 70 -4.77 32.21 0.02
N ILE A 71 -5.92 32.83 -0.21
CA ILE A 71 -6.07 34.29 -0.24
C ILE A 71 -5.70 34.91 1.12
N LEU A 72 -6.18 34.34 2.22
CA LEU A 72 -5.91 34.86 3.56
C LEU A 72 -4.42 34.75 3.93
N ILE A 73 -3.76 33.64 3.61
CA ILE A 73 -2.32 33.46 3.83
C ILE A 73 -1.50 34.45 2.99
N THR A 74 -1.92 34.69 1.75
CA THR A 74 -1.25 35.65 0.86
C THR A 74 -1.39 37.10 1.35
N LEU A 75 -2.56 37.46 1.91
CA LEU A 75 -2.83 38.81 2.39
C LEU A 75 -2.27 39.08 3.80
N PHE A 76 -2.19 38.07 4.66
CA PHE A 76 -1.89 38.23 6.08
C PHE A 76 -0.71 37.37 6.52
N ILE A 77 0.51 37.91 6.36
CA ILE A 77 1.77 37.22 6.69
C ILE A 77 1.83 36.77 8.16
N PHE A 78 1.24 37.53 9.09
CA PHE A 78 1.23 37.20 10.53
C PHE A 78 0.58 35.82 10.83
N LEU A 79 -0.30 35.31 9.95
CA LEU A 79 -0.89 33.97 10.10
C LEU A 79 0.16 32.86 10.08
N MET A 80 1.27 33.10 9.38
CA MET A 80 2.38 32.18 9.26
C MET A 80 3.34 32.25 10.46
N GLU A 81 3.41 33.40 11.13
CA GLU A 81 4.23 33.61 12.33
C GLU A 81 3.60 32.97 13.58
N ASN A 82 2.28 32.83 13.61
CA ASN A 82 1.58 32.23 14.74
C ASN A 82 1.58 30.69 14.67
N SER A 83 2.43 30.06 15.47
CA SER A 83 2.62 28.60 15.49
C SER A 83 1.33 27.78 15.69
N LYS A 84 0.38 28.27 16.50
CA LYS A 84 -0.89 27.57 16.77
C LYS A 84 -1.85 27.59 15.59
N ILE A 85 -1.83 28.66 14.79
CA ILE A 85 -2.72 28.78 13.62
C ILE A 85 -2.10 28.04 12.45
N ASN A 86 -0.79 28.20 12.27
CA ASN A 86 -0.04 27.49 11.23
C ASN A 86 -0.21 25.97 11.36
N SER A 87 -0.15 25.41 12.58
CA SER A 87 -0.41 23.98 12.79
C SER A 87 -1.81 23.55 12.36
N LYS A 88 -2.85 24.35 12.61
CA LYS A 88 -4.23 24.07 12.18
C LYS A 88 -4.40 24.16 10.67
N ILE A 89 -3.78 25.15 10.03
CA ILE A 89 -3.78 25.30 8.56
C ILE A 89 -3.10 24.09 7.93
N ILE A 90 -1.90 23.72 8.41
CA ILE A 90 -1.15 22.57 7.88
C ILE A 90 -1.93 21.28 8.08
N GLN A 91 -2.57 21.07 9.25
CA GLN A 91 -3.47 19.94 9.45
C GLN A 91 -4.57 19.92 8.39
N ALA A 92 -5.30 21.02 8.21
CA ALA A 92 -6.40 21.12 7.25
C ALA A 92 -5.96 20.81 5.81
N LEU A 93 -4.75 21.24 5.43
CA LEU A 93 -4.18 20.92 4.11
C LEU A 93 -3.73 19.46 4.01
N ALA A 94 -3.14 18.91 5.08
CA ALA A 94 -2.66 17.52 5.13
C ALA A 94 -3.77 16.48 4.97
N ILE A 95 -5.01 16.81 5.36
CA ILE A 95 -6.20 15.93 5.20
C ILE A 95 -6.37 15.46 3.74
N TYR A 96 -6.04 16.31 2.77
CA TYR A 96 -6.24 16.06 1.34
C TYR A 96 -4.98 15.63 0.59
N GLN A 97 -3.91 15.29 1.30
CA GLN A 97 -2.65 14.86 0.67
C GLN A 97 -2.66 13.39 0.25
N ILE A 98 -3.73 12.65 0.57
CA ILE A 98 -3.87 11.24 0.25
C ILE A 98 -5.03 11.07 -0.73
N LYS A 99 -4.71 10.71 -1.96
CA LYS A 99 -5.67 10.56 -3.07
C LYS A 99 -6.63 9.39 -2.90
N SER A 100 -6.25 8.40 -2.09
CA SER A 100 -7.08 7.22 -1.83
C SER A 100 -8.16 7.47 -0.77
N ASP A 101 -8.11 8.59 -0.06
CA ASP A 101 -9.07 8.88 0.99
C ASP A 101 -10.42 9.31 0.40
N PRO A 102 -11.54 8.87 0.99
CA PRO A 102 -12.87 9.06 0.40
C PRO A 102 -13.30 10.53 0.30
N TRP A 103 -12.74 11.41 1.14
CA TRP A 103 -13.00 12.84 1.14
C TRP A 103 -12.07 13.66 0.23
N THR A 104 -11.14 13.02 -0.50
CA THR A 104 -10.16 13.73 -1.33
C THR A 104 -10.58 13.72 -2.81
N SER A 105 -10.86 14.89 -3.37
CA SER A 105 -11.02 15.07 -4.83
C SER A 105 -9.70 15.46 -5.48
N ILE A 106 -9.57 15.23 -6.79
CA ILE A 106 -8.37 15.60 -7.58
C ILE A 106 -8.10 17.11 -7.50
N GLU A 107 -9.16 17.92 -7.51
CA GLU A 107 -9.10 19.39 -7.41
C GLU A 107 -8.65 19.84 -6.01
N ASN A 108 -9.20 19.25 -4.96
CA ASN A 108 -8.83 19.59 -3.58
C ASN A 108 -7.40 19.15 -3.26
N TYR A 109 -6.96 18.00 -3.80
CA TYR A 109 -5.57 17.57 -3.74
C TYR A 109 -4.63 18.59 -4.41
N SER A 110 -4.94 19.04 -5.62
CA SER A 110 -4.06 19.97 -6.36
C SER A 110 -3.97 21.35 -5.69
N LEU A 111 -5.10 21.88 -5.21
CA LEU A 111 -5.15 23.13 -4.48
C LEU A 111 -4.39 23.05 -3.16
N SER A 112 -4.67 22.04 -2.33
CA SER A 112 -4.00 21.88 -1.03
C SER A 112 -2.49 21.66 -1.19
N SER A 113 -2.06 20.90 -2.20
CA SER A 113 -0.63 20.67 -2.49
C SER A 113 0.08 21.96 -2.88
N LYS A 114 -0.53 22.79 -3.74
CA LYS A 114 0.03 24.09 -4.14
C LYS A 114 0.23 25.00 -2.91
N ILE A 115 -0.78 25.10 -2.04
CA ILE A 115 -0.71 25.92 -0.84
C ILE A 115 0.37 25.38 0.11
N LEU A 116 0.45 24.06 0.31
CA LEU A 116 1.49 23.43 1.15
C LEU A 116 2.90 23.70 0.62
N GLU A 117 3.13 23.58 -0.69
CA GLU A 117 4.43 23.88 -1.31
C GLU A 117 4.86 25.33 -1.07
N ASP A 118 3.91 26.28 -1.14
CA ASP A 118 4.20 27.68 -0.90
C ASP A 118 4.46 27.99 0.59
N ILE A 119 3.80 27.28 1.51
CA ILE A 119 4.09 27.34 2.95
C ILE A 119 5.47 26.73 3.26
N MET A 120 5.78 25.58 2.68
CA MET A 120 7.04 24.85 2.89
C MET A 120 8.27 25.66 2.48
N LYS A 121 8.14 26.59 1.52
CA LYS A 121 9.23 27.52 1.14
C LYS A 121 9.51 28.59 2.20
N ARG A 122 8.55 28.86 3.09
CA ARG A 122 8.60 30.00 4.02
C ARG A 122 8.95 29.58 5.45
N ILE A 123 8.69 28.32 5.84
CA ILE A 123 8.73 27.88 7.24
C ILE A 123 9.34 26.48 7.37
N SER A 124 10.11 26.27 8.44
CA SER A 124 10.53 24.94 8.84
C SER A 124 9.35 24.16 9.44
N LEU A 125 9.04 23.00 8.84
CA LEU A 125 7.92 22.17 9.28
C LEU A 125 8.21 21.34 10.52
N GLU A 126 9.48 21.12 10.90
CA GLU A 126 9.84 20.11 11.92
C GLU A 126 9.12 20.31 13.25
N GLU A 127 9.17 21.51 13.82
CA GLU A 127 8.52 21.84 15.09
C GLU A 127 6.99 21.70 15.00
N ILE A 128 6.42 22.04 13.84
CA ILE A 128 4.98 21.98 13.60
C ILE A 128 4.52 20.52 13.50
N LEU A 129 5.25 19.68 12.77
CA LEU A 129 4.94 18.25 12.65
C LEU A 129 4.99 17.56 14.01
N VAL A 130 5.99 17.91 14.83
CA VAL A 130 6.11 17.41 16.21
C VAL A 130 4.95 17.88 17.08
N HIS A 131 4.58 19.16 16.99
CA HIS A 131 3.42 19.69 17.70
C HIS A 131 2.14 18.92 17.32
N ILE A 132 1.90 18.70 16.02
CA ILE A 132 0.72 17.98 15.54
C ILE A 132 0.72 16.54 16.06
N LEU A 133 1.84 15.82 15.97
CA LEU A 133 1.96 14.46 16.49
C LEU A 133 1.64 14.36 17.98
N MET A 134 2.21 15.27 18.78
CA MET A 134 2.16 15.20 20.24
C MET A 134 0.86 15.75 20.84
N ASN A 135 0.36 16.86 20.31
CA ASN A 135 -0.77 17.59 20.89
C ASN A 135 -2.09 17.28 20.19
N ASP A 136 -2.06 17.00 18.88
CA ASP A 136 -3.28 16.87 18.09
C ASP A 136 -3.59 15.41 17.76
N ILE A 137 -2.60 14.56 17.44
CA ILE A 137 -2.84 13.15 17.06
C ILE A 137 -2.82 12.22 18.27
N ARG A 138 -1.76 12.28 19.10
CA ARG A 138 -1.57 11.38 20.25
C ARG A 138 -2.79 11.23 21.16
N PRO A 139 -3.56 12.29 21.51
CA PRO A 139 -4.73 12.15 22.38
C PRO A 139 -5.76 11.14 21.85
N TYR A 140 -5.99 11.11 20.53
CA TYR A 140 -6.98 10.23 19.90
C TYR A 140 -6.60 8.74 19.95
N PHE A 141 -5.31 8.43 20.01
CA PHE A 141 -4.79 7.06 20.08
C PHE A 141 -4.46 6.63 21.53
N SER A 142 -4.20 7.59 22.43
CA SER A 142 -3.80 7.31 23.82
C SER A 142 -4.92 6.79 24.74
N SER A 143 -6.19 6.96 24.34
CA SER A 143 -7.35 6.44 25.08
C SER A 143 -7.39 4.89 25.11
N GLN A 144 -6.58 4.23 24.27
CA GLN A 144 -6.36 2.79 24.21
C GLN A 144 -5.28 2.28 25.18
N SER A 145 -5.15 2.90 26.37
CA SER A 145 -4.26 2.38 27.41
C SER A 145 -4.67 0.93 27.76
N ASN A 146 -3.85 -0.03 27.35
CA ASN A 146 -3.82 -1.48 27.66
C ASN A 146 -4.06 -2.42 26.47
N ARG A 147 -3.24 -2.37 25.41
CA ARG A 147 -3.05 -3.56 24.55
C ARG A 147 -1.64 -4.12 24.53
N LEU A 148 -0.59 -3.32 24.72
CA LEU A 148 0.78 -3.82 24.87
C LEU A 148 1.58 -2.93 25.84
N ASN A 149 1.69 -3.34 27.10
CA ASN A 149 2.75 -2.83 27.97
C ASN A 149 4.08 -3.40 27.45
N TYR A 150 4.75 -2.64 26.59
CA TYR A 150 6.17 -2.84 26.28
C TYR A 150 6.99 -2.46 27.51
N ASP A 151 6.98 -3.33 28.51
CA ASP A 151 7.86 -3.23 29.65
C ASP A 151 9.28 -3.62 29.20
N LYS A 152 10.27 -2.77 29.49
CA LYS A 152 11.66 -2.86 28.99
C LYS A 152 12.41 -4.16 29.36
N ASN A 153 11.78 -5.06 30.11
CA ASN A 153 12.42 -6.23 30.73
C ASN A 153 11.84 -7.59 30.30
N MET A 154 10.97 -7.67 29.30
CA MET A 154 10.40 -8.97 28.91
C MET A 154 11.33 -9.75 27.97
N GLN A 155 12.03 -10.75 28.51
CA GLN A 155 12.73 -11.75 27.71
C GLN A 155 11.72 -12.51 26.85
N ILE A 156 11.88 -12.45 25.53
CA ILE A 156 11.07 -13.17 24.55
C ILE A 156 11.38 -14.67 24.66
N LYS A 157 10.70 -15.34 25.58
CA LYS A 157 10.62 -16.80 25.65
C LYS A 157 9.16 -17.19 25.81
N THR A 158 8.47 -17.28 24.69
CA THR A 158 7.63 -18.43 24.32
C THR A 158 7.02 -18.17 22.95
N LYS A 159 7.43 -18.98 21.97
CA LYS A 159 6.72 -19.15 20.70
C LYS A 159 5.34 -19.74 21.00
N LYS A 160 4.31 -18.91 21.10
CA LYS A 160 2.92 -19.34 20.88
C LYS A 160 2.40 -18.57 19.68
N PRO A 161 1.80 -19.24 18.68
CA PRO A 161 1.30 -18.55 17.50
C PRO A 161 0.17 -17.60 17.92
N LEU A 162 0.27 -16.34 17.52
CA LEU A 162 -0.86 -15.41 17.50
C LEU A 162 -1.85 -15.86 16.40
N ARG A 163 -2.49 -17.01 16.59
CA ARG A 163 -3.73 -17.36 15.91
C ARG A 163 -4.86 -17.02 16.88
N ARG A 164 -5.49 -15.86 16.72
CA ARG A 164 -6.87 -15.71 17.15
C ARG A 164 -7.74 -16.15 15.97
N PRO A 165 -8.52 -17.23 16.11
CA PRO A 165 -9.61 -17.50 15.18
C PRO A 165 -10.54 -16.29 15.16
N TYR A 166 -11.07 -15.94 14.00
CA TYR A 166 -12.23 -15.07 13.85
C TYR A 166 -13.39 -15.70 14.65
N GLU A 167 -13.51 -15.36 15.93
CA GLU A 167 -14.62 -15.79 16.78
C GLU A 167 -15.35 -14.54 17.30
N ASN A 168 -16.55 -14.35 16.75
CA ASN A 168 -17.73 -13.74 17.34
C ASN A 168 -17.60 -12.33 17.96
N ILE A 169 -17.98 -11.33 17.14
CA ILE A 169 -18.50 -10.04 17.64
C ILE A 169 -19.91 -10.28 18.18
N SER A 170 -20.02 -10.76 19.42
CA SER A 170 -21.21 -10.61 20.30
C SER A 170 -20.99 -11.42 21.58
N GLY A 171 -20.27 -10.84 22.55
CA GLY A 171 -19.97 -11.54 23.80
C GLY A 171 -19.37 -10.64 24.88
N LEU A 172 -20.24 -9.85 25.49
CA LEU A 172 -20.21 -9.28 26.85
C LEU A 172 -18.88 -8.79 27.49
N SER A 173 -19.02 -7.57 28.03
CA SER A 173 -18.36 -7.02 29.23
C SER A 173 -16.95 -6.42 29.07
N GLY A 174 -16.95 -5.23 28.49
CA GLY A 174 -15.96 -4.19 28.75
C GLY A 174 -16.49 -2.91 28.14
N VAL A 175 -16.58 -1.82 28.91
CA VAL A 175 -16.93 -0.50 28.37
C VAL A 175 -15.96 -0.22 27.22
N PHE A 176 -16.40 -0.41 25.98
CA PHE A 176 -15.65 -0.01 24.80
C PHE A 176 -15.47 1.50 24.96
N ARG A 177 -14.29 1.95 25.39
CA ARG A 177 -13.93 3.35 25.19
C ARG A 177 -14.01 3.55 23.69
N ALA A 178 -14.96 4.38 23.26
CA ALA A 178 -15.11 4.73 21.86
C ALA A 178 -13.73 5.11 21.32
N GLU A 179 -13.34 4.47 20.22
CA GLU A 179 -12.07 4.76 19.57
C GLU A 179 -12.18 6.17 19.00
N LEU A 180 -11.69 7.16 19.75
CA LEU A 180 -11.90 8.59 19.45
C LEU A 180 -11.37 8.96 18.07
N TRP A 181 -10.30 8.29 17.62
CA TRP A 181 -9.76 8.46 16.28
C TRP A 181 -10.69 7.94 15.16
N LYS A 182 -11.68 7.10 15.46
CA LYS A 182 -12.75 6.68 14.54
C LYS A 182 -14.02 7.51 14.66
N THR A 183 -14.33 8.02 15.85
CA THR A 183 -15.58 8.75 16.07
C THR A 183 -15.44 10.25 15.86
N GLU A 184 -14.29 10.82 16.24
CA GLU A 184 -14.07 12.26 16.34
C GLU A 184 -12.94 12.78 15.43
N GLY A 185 -11.95 11.94 15.08
CA GLY A 185 -10.74 12.38 14.37
C GLY A 185 -10.24 11.37 13.34
N ILE A 186 -11.03 11.03 12.34
CA ILE A 186 -10.63 10.06 11.28
C ILE A 186 -9.55 10.63 10.39
N GLU A 187 -9.57 11.94 10.20
CA GLU A 187 -8.53 12.68 9.52
C GLU A 187 -7.16 12.49 10.18
N CYS A 188 -7.09 12.13 11.46
CA CYS A 188 -5.82 11.88 12.15
C CYS A 188 -5.02 10.77 11.49
N THR A 189 -5.67 9.77 10.89
CA THR A 189 -4.98 8.69 10.15
C THR A 189 -4.31 9.22 8.88
N SER A 190 -4.96 10.14 8.17
CA SER A 190 -4.43 10.80 6.97
C SER A 190 -3.30 11.74 7.30
N ILE A 191 -3.52 12.57 8.31
CA ILE A 191 -2.51 13.50 8.78
C ILE A 191 -1.29 12.71 9.26
N LEU A 192 -1.48 11.58 9.96
CA LEU A 192 -0.37 10.71 10.36
C LEU A 192 0.41 10.16 9.16
N GLU A 193 -0.26 9.62 8.14
CA GLU A 193 0.39 9.11 6.93
C GLU A 193 1.19 10.22 6.22
N TRP A 194 0.60 11.42 6.08
CA TRP A 194 1.29 12.57 5.50
C TRP A 194 2.49 13.03 6.34
N ILE A 195 2.36 13.09 7.67
CA ILE A 195 3.47 13.46 8.56
C ILE A 195 4.61 12.46 8.41
N ILE A 196 4.32 11.15 8.44
CA ILE A 196 5.35 10.12 8.28
C ILE A 196 5.99 10.21 6.90
N PHE A 197 5.23 10.57 5.86
CA PHE A 197 5.78 10.78 4.51
C PHE A 197 6.78 11.94 4.47
N VAL A 198 6.40 13.12 5.00
CA VAL A 198 7.16 14.38 4.88
C VAL A 198 8.27 14.52 5.92
N CYS A 199 8.13 13.94 7.11
CA CYS A 199 9.09 14.14 8.20
C CYS A 199 10.50 13.67 7.82
N GLN A 200 11.52 14.32 8.37
CA GLN A 200 12.90 13.89 8.18
C GLN A 200 13.19 12.62 8.98
N LYS A 201 14.25 11.90 8.58
CA LYS A 201 14.70 10.68 9.26
C LYS A 201 14.91 10.92 10.77
N ASP A 202 15.62 11.97 11.14
CA ASP A 202 15.95 12.23 12.54
C ASP A 202 14.70 12.51 13.39
N THR A 203 13.76 13.31 12.87
CA THR A 203 12.47 13.55 13.52
C THR A 203 11.66 12.27 13.69
N ALA A 204 11.57 11.44 12.64
CA ALA A 204 10.84 10.18 12.70
C ALA A 204 11.44 9.23 13.77
N MET A 205 12.77 9.16 13.83
CA MET A 205 13.48 8.31 14.79
C MET A 205 13.33 8.80 16.23
N ASN A 206 13.33 10.12 16.46
CA ASN A 206 13.12 10.71 17.78
C ASN A 206 11.74 10.38 18.37
N TYR A 207 10.70 10.29 17.51
CA TYR A 207 9.32 10.00 17.92
C TYR A 207 8.86 8.58 17.52
N ILE A 208 9.82 7.68 17.25
CA ILE A 208 9.54 6.36 16.68
C ILE A 208 8.56 5.53 17.52
N TYR A 209 8.69 5.52 18.85
CA TYR A 209 7.82 4.71 19.71
C TYR A 209 6.36 5.16 19.66
N LEU A 210 6.13 6.47 19.50
CA LEU A 210 4.79 7.02 19.32
C LEU A 210 4.22 6.57 17.97
N ILE A 211 5.03 6.67 16.90
CA ILE A 211 4.64 6.22 15.56
C ILE A 211 4.34 4.72 15.56
N ILE A 212 5.19 3.89 16.15
CA ILE A 212 4.98 2.44 16.28
C ILE A 212 3.65 2.16 16.96
N SER A 213 3.34 2.84 18.07
CA SER A 213 2.05 2.67 18.76
C SER A 213 0.87 2.92 17.83
N PHE A 214 0.90 3.98 17.02
CA PHE A 214 -0.18 4.28 16.08
C PHE A 214 -0.29 3.23 14.98
N LEU A 215 0.84 2.77 14.44
CA LEU A 215 0.84 1.73 13.40
C LEU A 215 0.29 0.41 13.92
N VAL A 216 0.66 0.00 15.13
CA VAL A 216 0.12 -1.22 15.75
C VAL A 216 -1.40 -1.09 15.91
N THR A 217 -1.92 0.04 16.40
CA THR A 217 -3.37 0.29 16.47
C THR A 217 -4.04 0.13 15.10
N LEU A 218 -3.45 0.68 14.04
CA LEU A 218 -4.00 0.57 12.68
C LEU A 218 -3.97 -0.86 12.13
N PHE A 219 -2.92 -1.63 12.42
CA PHE A 219 -2.81 -3.03 11.99
C PHE A 219 -3.72 -3.97 12.77
N GLU A 220 -3.98 -3.70 14.05
CA GLU A 220 -4.88 -4.50 14.89
C GLU A 220 -6.36 -4.25 14.61
N ASP A 221 -6.68 -3.25 13.79
CA ASP A 221 -8.06 -2.91 13.47
C ASP A 221 -8.81 -4.05 12.78
N ALA A 222 -10.14 -4.04 12.86
CA ALA A 222 -10.97 -4.99 12.12
C ALA A 222 -11.14 -4.56 10.64
N ASP A 223 -11.20 -3.25 10.39
CA ASP A 223 -11.42 -2.69 9.05
C ASP A 223 -10.12 -2.77 8.21
N PRO A 224 -10.16 -3.40 7.02
CA PRO A 224 -9.00 -3.55 6.15
C PRO A 224 -8.44 -2.21 5.62
N ASN A 225 -9.23 -1.13 5.60
CA ASN A 225 -8.76 0.18 5.17
C ASN A 225 -7.74 0.77 6.13
N PHE A 226 -7.92 0.57 7.44
CA PHE A 226 -6.93 1.00 8.43
C PHE A 226 -5.66 0.16 8.34
N LYS A 227 -5.74 -1.13 8.00
CA LYS A 227 -4.56 -1.96 7.72
C LYS A 227 -3.82 -1.49 6.49
N LEU A 228 -4.54 -1.13 5.42
CA LEU A 228 -3.94 -0.55 4.21
C LEU A 228 -3.23 0.76 4.54
N LYS A 229 -3.84 1.61 5.37
CA LYS A 229 -3.23 2.86 5.84
C LYS A 229 -1.98 2.60 6.69
N GLY A 230 -2.07 1.69 7.65
CA GLY A 230 -0.94 1.23 8.45
C GLY A 230 0.21 0.69 7.60
N SER A 231 -0.12 -0.08 6.55
CA SER A 231 0.85 -0.61 5.59
C SER A 231 1.54 0.51 4.78
N ARG A 232 0.81 1.53 4.32
CA ARG A 232 1.41 2.69 3.64
C ARG A 232 2.29 3.52 4.56
N CYS A 233 1.83 3.78 5.78
CA CYS A 233 2.65 4.46 6.78
C CYS A 233 3.93 3.68 7.10
N LEU A 234 3.84 2.36 7.24
CA LEU A 234 5.00 1.49 7.47
C LEU A 234 5.97 1.57 6.29
N TYR A 235 5.50 1.59 5.05
CA TYR A 235 6.35 1.78 3.87
C TYR A 235 7.17 3.08 3.95
N HIS A 236 6.53 4.19 4.32
CA HIS A 236 7.20 5.48 4.50
C HIS A 236 8.16 5.53 5.71
N LEU A 237 7.89 4.73 6.74
CA LEU A 237 8.74 4.61 7.91
C LEU A 237 9.98 3.77 7.62
N LEU A 238 9.82 2.62 6.95
CA LEU A 238 10.91 1.71 6.62
C LEU A 238 11.95 2.35 5.71
N SER A 239 11.56 3.28 4.83
CA SER A 239 12.52 4.03 4.01
C SER A 239 13.43 4.96 4.82
N LYS A 240 13.06 5.28 6.07
CA LYS A 240 13.85 6.09 7.01
C LYS A 240 14.65 5.24 7.98
N CYS A 241 14.36 3.94 8.10
CA CYS A 241 15.06 3.04 9.01
C CYS A 241 16.34 2.47 8.39
N ASP A 242 17.34 2.21 9.24
CA ASP A 242 18.50 1.42 8.87
C ASP A 242 18.49 0.04 9.55
N ALA A 243 19.27 -0.89 9.00
CA ALA A 243 19.34 -2.26 9.49
C ALA A 243 19.82 -2.35 10.95
N ALA A 244 20.71 -1.45 11.37
CA ALA A 244 21.22 -1.41 12.74
C ALA A 244 20.10 -1.03 13.73
N PHE A 245 19.27 -0.06 13.38
CA PHE A 245 18.13 0.36 14.17
C PHE A 245 17.09 -0.75 14.30
N ILE A 246 16.67 -1.36 13.19
CA ILE A 246 15.66 -2.45 13.19
C ILE A 246 16.09 -3.62 14.06
N LYS A 247 17.37 -4.01 14.00
CA LYS A 247 17.93 -5.08 14.84
C LYS A 247 17.92 -4.73 16.33
N LYS A 248 18.15 -3.46 16.70
CA LYS A 248 18.21 -3.01 18.10
C LYS A 248 16.83 -2.87 18.73
N THR A 249 15.84 -2.42 17.97
CA THR A 249 14.51 -2.09 18.51
C THR A 249 13.56 -3.27 18.58
N GLY A 250 13.84 -4.39 17.90
CA GLY A 250 12.91 -5.52 17.79
C GLY A 250 11.69 -5.22 16.91
N MET A 251 11.66 -4.05 16.26
CA MET A 251 10.56 -3.60 15.40
C MET A 251 10.36 -4.52 14.19
N GLY A 252 11.45 -5.15 13.72
CA GLY A 252 11.41 -6.06 12.58
C GLY A 252 10.47 -7.25 12.81
N ASP A 253 10.64 -7.95 13.94
CA ASP A 253 9.81 -9.11 14.28
C ASP A 253 8.36 -8.70 14.55
N LEU A 254 8.14 -7.58 15.25
CA LEU A 254 6.82 -7.04 15.53
C LEU A 254 6.00 -6.78 14.25
N PHE A 255 6.55 -6.00 13.32
CA PHE A 255 5.81 -5.70 12.09
C PHE A 255 5.78 -6.87 11.12
N TRP A 256 6.74 -7.80 11.19
CA TRP A 256 6.65 -9.04 10.43
C TRP A 256 5.37 -9.81 10.80
N GLU A 257 5.14 -10.03 12.10
CA GLU A 257 3.96 -10.76 12.60
C GLU A 257 2.64 -10.07 12.27
N LEU A 258 2.60 -8.74 12.24
CA LEU A 258 1.40 -7.97 11.89
C LEU A 258 1.15 -7.95 10.37
N VAL A 259 2.18 -7.67 9.56
CA VAL A 259 2.02 -7.45 8.12
C VAL A 259 1.83 -8.77 7.37
N ILE A 260 2.40 -9.89 7.84
CA ILE A 260 2.20 -11.19 7.19
C ILE A 260 0.72 -11.62 7.21
N GLN A 261 -0.04 -11.20 8.24
CA GLN A 261 -1.48 -11.46 8.35
C GLN A 261 -2.29 -10.70 7.30
N CYS A 262 -1.80 -9.52 6.87
CA CYS A 262 -2.44 -8.75 5.80
C CYS A 262 -2.44 -9.47 4.46
N LEU A 263 -1.58 -10.48 4.25
CA LEU A 263 -1.57 -11.27 3.02
C LEU A 263 -2.79 -12.18 2.89
N SER A 264 -3.57 -12.43 3.95
CA SER A 264 -4.77 -13.27 3.93
C SER A 264 -6.05 -12.52 3.53
N TYR A 265 -5.97 -11.22 3.22
CA TYR A 265 -7.12 -10.38 2.85
C TYR A 265 -7.43 -10.55 1.36
N HIS A 266 -8.24 -11.56 1.05
CA HIS A 266 -8.58 -11.95 -0.32
C HIS A 266 -10.05 -11.69 -0.67
N PRO A 267 -10.37 -11.42 -1.95
CA PRO A 267 -11.73 -11.52 -2.47
C PRO A 267 -12.28 -12.96 -2.37
N PRO A 268 -13.61 -13.16 -2.31
CA PRO A 268 -14.67 -12.13 -2.34
C PRO A 268 -14.97 -11.52 -0.97
N SER A 269 -14.33 -11.99 0.11
CA SER A 269 -14.59 -11.50 1.47
C SER A 269 -14.19 -10.05 1.68
N ILE A 270 -13.17 -9.59 0.96
CA ILE A 270 -12.71 -8.20 0.96
C ILE A 270 -12.79 -7.69 -0.48
N ASP A 271 -13.26 -6.45 -0.66
CA ASP A 271 -13.34 -5.85 -1.98
C ASP A 271 -11.96 -5.76 -2.66
N ILE A 272 -11.95 -5.87 -3.99
CA ILE A 272 -10.72 -5.88 -4.80
C ILE A 272 -9.99 -4.53 -4.70
N SER A 273 -10.72 -3.42 -4.58
CA SER A 273 -10.15 -2.07 -4.45
C SER A 273 -9.31 -1.89 -3.18
N ILE A 274 -9.54 -2.73 -2.15
CA ILE A 274 -8.78 -2.72 -0.89
C ILE A 274 -7.76 -3.87 -0.88
N SER A 275 -8.18 -5.07 -1.29
CA SER A 275 -7.35 -6.29 -1.27
C SER A 275 -6.05 -6.11 -2.06
N ILE A 276 -6.13 -5.64 -3.30
CA ILE A 276 -4.94 -5.50 -4.17
C ILE A 276 -3.94 -4.48 -3.60
N PRO A 277 -4.33 -3.24 -3.26
CA PRO A 277 -3.41 -2.30 -2.63
C PRO A 277 -2.83 -2.80 -1.30
N LEU A 278 -3.64 -3.47 -0.48
CA LEU A 278 -3.21 -3.99 0.82
C LEU A 278 -2.14 -5.08 0.63
N LEU A 279 -2.38 -6.04 -0.26
CA LEU A 279 -1.41 -7.10 -0.55
C LEU A 279 -0.14 -6.52 -1.18
N ARG A 280 -0.26 -5.63 -2.17
CA ARG A 280 0.90 -5.00 -2.84
C ARG A 280 1.80 -4.26 -1.85
N THR A 281 1.20 -3.42 -1.00
CA THR A 281 1.95 -2.68 0.02
C THR A 281 2.56 -3.63 1.06
N SER A 282 1.81 -4.65 1.50
CA SER A 282 2.28 -5.65 2.48
C SER A 282 3.44 -6.48 1.94
N PHE A 283 3.38 -6.98 0.70
CA PHE A 283 4.49 -7.67 0.07
C PHE A 283 5.76 -6.81 0.01
N ASN A 284 5.63 -5.54 -0.39
CA ASN A 284 6.78 -4.64 -0.47
C ASN A 284 7.38 -4.36 0.92
N ASN A 285 6.54 -4.17 1.93
CA ASN A 285 6.97 -3.98 3.31
C ASN A 285 7.68 -5.21 3.86
N LEU A 286 7.14 -6.42 3.64
CA LEU A 286 7.77 -7.67 4.07
C LEU A 286 9.12 -7.88 3.38
N ILE A 287 9.21 -7.65 2.06
CA ILE A 287 10.48 -7.74 1.33
C ILE A 287 11.52 -6.77 1.91
N THR A 288 11.11 -5.55 2.24
CA THR A 288 11.96 -4.50 2.83
C THR A 288 12.35 -4.82 4.28
N LEU A 289 11.41 -5.35 5.08
CA LEU A 289 11.69 -5.80 6.44
C LEU A 289 12.72 -6.94 6.44
N ALA A 290 12.54 -7.93 5.58
CA ALA A 290 13.48 -9.04 5.47
C ALA A 290 14.89 -8.56 5.08
N SER A 291 15.01 -7.58 4.18
CA SER A 291 16.30 -7.02 3.80
C SER A 291 16.96 -6.24 4.94
N LEU A 292 16.19 -5.45 5.71
CA LEU A 292 16.68 -4.68 6.86
C LEU A 292 17.03 -5.56 8.06
N MET A 293 16.21 -6.57 8.39
CA MET A 293 16.45 -7.47 9.53
C MET A 293 17.73 -8.29 9.36
N HIS A 294 18.04 -8.68 8.14
CA HIS A 294 19.12 -9.62 7.86
C HIS A 294 19.98 -9.18 6.67
N LEU A 295 20.53 -7.96 6.68
CA LEU A 295 21.35 -7.41 5.58
C LEU A 295 22.47 -8.35 5.07
N ASP A 296 23.24 -8.95 5.98
CA ASP A 296 24.42 -9.78 5.63
C ASP A 296 24.10 -11.28 5.55
N HIS A 297 22.98 -11.72 6.14
CA HIS A 297 22.65 -13.14 6.28
C HIS A 297 21.59 -13.58 5.26
N LYS A 298 22.04 -13.92 4.05
CA LYS A 298 21.15 -14.42 2.98
C LYS A 298 20.30 -15.61 3.43
N ASP A 299 20.88 -16.58 4.13
CA ASP A 299 20.17 -17.79 4.55
C ASP A 299 18.99 -17.50 5.49
N LYS A 300 19.12 -16.49 6.36
CA LYS A 300 18.03 -16.07 7.25
C LYS A 300 16.95 -15.30 6.49
N ARG A 301 17.34 -14.45 5.52
CA ARG A 301 16.38 -13.75 4.64
C ARG A 301 15.55 -14.71 3.82
N VAL A 302 16.17 -15.77 3.30
CA VAL A 302 15.48 -16.77 2.49
C VAL A 302 14.35 -17.43 3.28
N LYS A 303 14.50 -17.69 4.58
CA LYS A 303 13.43 -18.23 5.42
C LYS A 303 12.22 -17.29 5.49
N LEU A 304 12.47 -15.99 5.62
CA LEU A 304 11.42 -14.97 5.58
C LEU A 304 10.73 -14.92 4.21
N TYR A 305 11.50 -15.03 3.12
CA TYR A 305 10.91 -15.11 1.78
C TYR A 305 10.08 -16.40 1.56
N ASP A 306 10.45 -17.51 2.20
CA ASP A 306 9.64 -18.74 2.16
C ASP A 306 8.25 -18.52 2.77
N GLU A 307 8.20 -17.81 3.89
CA GLU A 307 6.92 -17.44 4.52
C GLU A 307 6.09 -16.55 3.60
N ILE A 308 6.70 -15.62 2.86
CA ILE A 308 5.99 -14.79 1.87
C ILE A 308 5.46 -15.64 0.70
N VAL A 309 6.28 -16.57 0.18
CA VAL A 309 5.87 -17.47 -0.90
C VAL A 309 4.67 -18.31 -0.46
N TYR A 310 4.71 -18.88 0.74
CA TYR A 310 3.62 -19.71 1.21
C TYR A 310 2.37 -18.90 1.61
N ASN A 311 2.52 -17.93 2.51
CA ASN A 311 1.37 -17.18 3.05
C ASN A 311 0.78 -16.18 2.05
N GLY A 312 1.57 -15.69 1.10
CA GLY A 312 1.15 -14.74 0.09
C GLY A 312 0.83 -15.38 -1.25
N ILE A 313 1.80 -16.03 -1.88
CA ILE A 313 1.64 -16.55 -3.24
C ILE A 313 0.75 -17.79 -3.27
N PHE A 314 1.11 -18.83 -2.51
CA PHE A 314 0.39 -20.09 -2.53
C PHE A 314 -1.06 -19.92 -2.03
N ASN A 315 -1.22 -19.35 -0.83
CA ASN A 315 -2.55 -19.07 -0.29
C ASN A 315 -3.33 -18.07 -1.16
N GLY A 316 -2.67 -17.05 -1.70
CA GLY A 316 -3.32 -16.10 -2.61
C GLY A 316 -3.87 -16.76 -3.87
N MET A 317 -3.09 -17.65 -4.50
CA MET A 317 -3.56 -18.40 -5.65
C MET A 317 -4.66 -19.42 -5.28
N LEU A 318 -4.58 -20.03 -4.10
CA LEU A 318 -5.58 -20.97 -3.61
C LEU A 318 -6.94 -20.31 -3.36
N TYR A 319 -6.94 -19.14 -2.72
CA TYR A 319 -8.18 -18.45 -2.32
C TYR A 319 -8.71 -17.45 -3.35
N SER A 320 -7.85 -16.88 -4.18
CA SER A 320 -8.21 -15.80 -5.12
C SER A 320 -7.71 -16.00 -6.55
N GLY A 321 -7.25 -17.21 -6.90
CA GLY A 321 -6.73 -17.54 -8.24
C GLY A 321 -7.76 -17.54 -9.37
N GLU A 322 -9.04 -17.32 -9.07
CA GLU A 322 -10.10 -17.15 -10.07
C GLU A 322 -10.19 -15.69 -10.57
N GLN A 323 -9.83 -14.72 -9.73
CA GLN A 323 -9.93 -13.30 -10.06
C GLN A 323 -8.73 -12.83 -10.87
N SER A 324 -8.97 -12.29 -12.06
CA SER A 324 -7.89 -11.93 -13.00
C SER A 324 -6.90 -10.91 -12.44
N ASP A 325 -7.37 -9.88 -11.74
CA ASP A 325 -6.49 -8.83 -11.17
C ASP A 325 -5.61 -9.35 -10.03
N MET A 326 -6.13 -10.31 -9.25
CA MET A 326 -5.37 -11.00 -8.20
C MET A 326 -4.28 -11.86 -8.82
N VAL A 327 -4.58 -12.61 -9.88
CA VAL A 327 -3.59 -13.42 -10.60
C VAL A 327 -2.48 -12.52 -11.16
N ILE A 328 -2.81 -11.37 -11.76
CA ILE A 328 -1.82 -10.40 -12.26
C ILE A 328 -0.87 -10.00 -11.12
N LEU A 329 -1.41 -9.57 -9.98
CA LEU A 329 -0.62 -9.20 -8.81
C LEU A 329 0.30 -10.34 -8.34
N LEU A 330 -0.24 -11.55 -8.20
CA LEU A 330 0.52 -12.69 -7.68
C LEU A 330 1.62 -13.13 -8.65
N MET A 331 1.39 -13.09 -9.97
CA MET A 331 2.42 -13.39 -10.98
C MET A 331 3.54 -12.35 -10.98
N GLU A 332 3.23 -11.05 -10.85
CA GLU A 332 4.23 -9.99 -10.67
C GLU A 332 5.12 -10.26 -9.44
N TYR A 333 4.53 -10.70 -8.33
CA TYR A 333 5.28 -11.01 -7.12
C TYR A 333 6.03 -12.35 -7.18
N ILE A 334 5.57 -13.34 -7.95
CA ILE A 334 6.35 -14.54 -8.25
C ILE A 334 7.64 -14.13 -8.98
N GLU A 335 7.55 -13.35 -10.04
CA GLU A 335 8.72 -12.86 -10.78
C GLU A 335 9.69 -12.14 -9.83
N LYS A 336 9.18 -11.19 -9.04
CA LYS A 336 9.98 -10.40 -8.10
C LYS A 336 10.64 -11.27 -7.03
N LEU A 337 9.91 -12.19 -6.40
CA LEU A 337 10.43 -13.04 -5.33
C LEU A 337 11.46 -14.04 -5.85
N VAL A 338 11.22 -14.67 -7.00
CA VAL A 338 12.19 -15.59 -7.62
C VAL A 338 13.49 -14.87 -7.92
N ASN A 339 13.41 -13.65 -8.47
CA ASN A 339 14.58 -12.80 -8.71
C ASN A 339 15.35 -12.43 -7.43
N ILE A 340 14.64 -12.11 -6.33
CA ILE A 340 15.26 -11.75 -5.06
C ILE A 340 15.88 -12.98 -4.35
N MET A 341 15.19 -14.12 -4.38
CA MET A 341 15.63 -15.36 -3.75
C MET A 341 16.79 -16.02 -4.51
N GLY A 342 16.90 -15.81 -5.83
CA GLY A 342 17.91 -16.46 -6.65
C GLY A 342 17.81 -17.98 -6.55
N ILE A 343 18.95 -18.68 -6.45
CA ILE A 343 18.99 -20.15 -6.45
C ILE A 343 18.16 -20.80 -5.33
N TYR A 344 17.87 -20.07 -4.24
CA TYR A 344 17.04 -20.57 -3.15
C TYR A 344 15.56 -20.72 -3.54
N ALA A 345 15.11 -20.13 -4.64
CA ALA A 345 13.77 -20.34 -5.20
C ALA A 345 13.57 -21.78 -5.73
N VAL A 346 14.66 -22.51 -6.02
CA VAL A 346 14.62 -23.87 -6.59
C VAL A 346 13.81 -24.85 -5.73
N LYS A 347 13.77 -24.67 -4.40
CA LYS A 347 12.99 -25.56 -3.53
C LYS A 347 11.48 -25.40 -3.67
N HIS A 348 11.02 -24.27 -4.22
CA HIS A 348 9.61 -23.99 -4.49
C HIS A 348 9.22 -24.28 -5.95
N ILE A 349 10.15 -24.80 -6.77
CA ILE A 349 10.00 -24.91 -8.23
C ILE A 349 8.73 -25.68 -8.64
N GLU A 350 8.43 -26.80 -7.97
CA GLU A 350 7.28 -27.64 -8.29
C GLU A 350 5.96 -26.87 -8.13
N MET A 351 5.80 -26.18 -7.00
CA MET A 351 4.65 -25.32 -6.72
C MET A 351 4.58 -24.16 -7.72
N LEU A 352 5.69 -23.45 -7.93
CA LEU A 352 5.73 -22.26 -8.79
C LEU A 352 5.40 -22.60 -10.25
N ILE A 353 5.95 -23.69 -10.78
CA ILE A 353 5.64 -24.16 -12.13
C ILE A 353 4.17 -24.59 -12.22
N SER A 354 3.67 -25.36 -11.25
CA SER A 354 2.26 -25.76 -11.23
C SER A 354 1.31 -24.55 -11.27
N LEU A 355 1.59 -23.52 -10.47
CA LEU A 355 0.79 -22.30 -10.44
C LEU A 355 0.85 -21.55 -11.77
N VAL A 356 2.05 -21.30 -12.31
CA VAL A 356 2.24 -20.54 -13.54
C VAL A 356 1.68 -21.29 -14.76
N SER A 357 1.95 -22.59 -14.89
CA SER A 357 1.39 -23.43 -15.95
C SER A 357 -0.14 -23.46 -15.87
N SER A 358 -0.73 -23.56 -14.67
CA SER A 358 -2.20 -23.54 -14.53
C SER A 358 -2.84 -22.25 -15.04
N VAL A 359 -2.17 -21.10 -14.91
CA VAL A 359 -2.65 -19.83 -15.44
C VAL A 359 -2.54 -19.79 -16.97
N LEU A 360 -1.42 -20.29 -17.52
CA LEU A 360 -1.19 -20.35 -18.96
C LEU A 360 -2.14 -21.33 -19.67
N GLU A 361 -2.45 -22.48 -19.06
CA GLU A 361 -3.39 -23.46 -19.61
C GLU A 361 -4.83 -22.95 -19.66
N LYS A 362 -5.23 -22.11 -18.70
CA LYS A 362 -6.56 -21.46 -18.66
C LYS A 362 -6.70 -20.32 -19.68
N SER A 363 -5.89 -20.29 -20.73
CA SER A 363 -5.88 -19.24 -21.76
C SER A 363 -7.09 -19.20 -22.70
N PHE A 364 -8.02 -20.14 -22.59
CA PHE A 364 -9.26 -20.13 -23.37
C PHE A 364 -10.08 -18.84 -23.17
N GLN A 365 -10.01 -18.25 -21.98
CA GLN A 365 -10.66 -16.97 -21.66
C GLN A 365 -9.69 -15.82 -21.92
N THR A 366 -9.73 -15.25 -23.12
CA THR A 366 -8.81 -14.19 -23.57
C THR A 366 -9.24 -12.77 -23.15
N ASN A 367 -10.25 -12.66 -22.29
CA ASN A 367 -10.78 -11.39 -21.80
C ASN A 367 -9.74 -10.57 -21.01
N HIS A 368 -8.74 -11.21 -20.41
CA HIS A 368 -7.71 -10.57 -19.59
C HIS A 368 -6.29 -11.01 -20.01
N PRO A 369 -5.77 -10.54 -21.16
CA PRO A 369 -4.49 -11.00 -21.69
C PRO A 369 -3.30 -10.64 -20.78
N GLN A 370 -3.45 -9.63 -19.92
CA GLN A 370 -2.43 -9.20 -18.96
C GLN A 370 -2.03 -10.32 -17.99
N ARG A 371 -2.98 -11.17 -17.57
CA ARG A 371 -2.69 -12.26 -16.61
C ARG A 371 -1.71 -13.28 -17.18
N PHE A 372 -1.82 -13.58 -18.48
CA PHE A 372 -0.92 -14.50 -19.17
C PHE A 372 0.43 -13.85 -19.44
N LEU A 373 0.45 -12.53 -19.73
CA LEU A 373 1.70 -11.79 -19.90
C LEU A 373 2.54 -11.82 -18.61
N GLU A 374 1.94 -11.52 -17.46
CA GLU A 374 2.64 -11.59 -16.18
C GLU A 374 3.02 -13.03 -15.83
N ALA A 375 2.16 -14.03 -16.11
CA ALA A 375 2.51 -15.44 -15.94
C ALA A 375 3.71 -15.86 -16.83
N ALA A 376 3.79 -15.39 -18.07
CA ALA A 376 4.92 -15.68 -18.96
C ALA A 376 6.22 -15.02 -18.49
N LYS A 377 6.17 -13.80 -17.93
CA LYS A 377 7.35 -13.17 -17.33
C LYS A 377 7.81 -13.90 -16.06
N ALA A 378 6.87 -14.31 -15.21
CA ALA A 378 7.15 -15.15 -14.05
C ALA A 378 7.78 -16.49 -14.46
N LEU A 379 7.24 -17.15 -15.48
CA LEU A 379 7.81 -18.39 -16.04
C LEU A 379 9.24 -18.20 -16.53
N LYS A 380 9.50 -17.11 -17.28
CA LYS A 380 10.83 -16.76 -17.75
C LYS A 380 11.81 -16.61 -16.58
N ALA A 381 11.43 -15.90 -15.53
CA ALA A 381 12.27 -15.74 -14.34
C ALA A 381 12.56 -17.09 -13.65
N ILE A 382 11.55 -17.96 -13.52
CA ILE A 382 11.71 -19.33 -13.01
C ILE A 382 12.68 -20.12 -13.89
N ILE A 383 12.57 -20.02 -15.22
CA ILE A 383 13.48 -20.72 -16.15
C ILE A 383 14.93 -20.29 -15.98
N HIS A 384 15.17 -18.99 -15.87
CA HIS A 384 16.53 -18.47 -15.73
C HIS A 384 17.16 -18.77 -14.38
N ILE A 385 16.39 -18.73 -13.29
CA ILE A 385 16.94 -18.81 -11.93
C ILE A 385 16.92 -20.24 -11.41
N CYS A 386 15.85 -20.98 -11.69
CA CYS A 386 15.66 -22.35 -11.25
C CYS A 386 16.18 -23.38 -12.27
N TRP A 387 17.08 -22.96 -13.17
CA TRP A 387 17.69 -23.81 -14.19
C TRP A 387 18.25 -25.16 -13.67
N PRO A 388 18.81 -25.30 -12.44
CA PRO A 388 19.42 -26.57 -12.02
C PRO A 388 18.44 -27.75 -11.91
N ARG A 389 17.14 -27.49 -11.75
CA ARG A 389 16.11 -28.53 -11.60
C ARG A 389 14.99 -28.45 -12.63
N ILE A 390 15.10 -27.56 -13.61
CA ILE A 390 14.01 -27.34 -14.54
C ILE A 390 13.80 -28.50 -15.52
N GLU A 391 14.83 -29.32 -15.73
CA GLU A 391 14.76 -30.50 -16.59
C GLU A 391 13.63 -31.45 -16.16
N TYR A 392 13.29 -31.56 -14.87
CA TYR A 392 12.21 -32.45 -14.43
C TYR A 392 10.81 -31.93 -14.74
N HIS A 393 10.67 -30.65 -15.07
CA HIS A 393 9.38 -29.97 -15.25
C HIS A 393 9.15 -29.48 -16.68
N HIS A 394 10.04 -29.82 -17.62
CA HIS A 394 9.96 -29.37 -19.01
C HIS A 394 8.62 -29.69 -19.68
N ALA A 395 8.05 -30.88 -19.47
CA ALA A 395 6.77 -31.28 -20.04
C ALA A 395 5.63 -30.35 -19.59
N THR A 396 5.55 -30.03 -18.30
CA THR A 396 4.54 -29.11 -17.75
C THR A 396 4.72 -27.67 -18.22
N ILE A 397 5.97 -27.25 -18.46
CA ILE A 397 6.28 -25.92 -19.01
C ILE A 397 5.86 -25.86 -20.48
N LEU A 398 6.24 -26.87 -21.28
CA LEU A 398 5.87 -26.99 -22.69
C LEU A 398 4.36 -27.01 -22.86
N GLN A 399 3.66 -27.80 -22.05
CA GLN A 399 2.20 -27.87 -22.05
C GLN A 399 1.60 -26.47 -21.87
N GLY A 400 1.96 -25.76 -20.79
CA GLY A 400 1.45 -24.40 -20.53
C GLY A 400 1.76 -23.42 -21.66
N ILE A 401 2.97 -23.42 -22.20
CA ILE A 401 3.37 -22.54 -23.32
C ILE A 401 2.57 -22.86 -24.59
N CYS A 402 2.45 -24.14 -24.96
CA CYS A 402 1.76 -24.56 -26.17
C CYS A 402 0.27 -24.28 -26.10
N PHE A 403 -0.39 -24.60 -24.98
CA PHE A 403 -1.80 -24.27 -24.77
C PHE A 403 -2.06 -22.77 -24.84
N CYS A 404 -1.18 -21.96 -24.22
CA CYS A 404 -1.27 -20.51 -24.29
C CYS A 404 -1.12 -20.00 -25.72
N TRP A 405 -0.14 -20.50 -26.47
CA TRP A 405 0.07 -20.13 -27.87
C TRP A 405 -1.13 -20.50 -28.75
N LEU A 406 -1.63 -21.73 -28.66
CA LEU A 406 -2.77 -22.21 -29.45
C LEU A 406 -4.01 -21.35 -29.28
N ASN A 407 -4.23 -20.79 -28.09
CA ASN A 407 -5.39 -19.92 -27.85
C ASN A 407 -5.19 -18.47 -28.31
N ILE A 408 -3.94 -18.03 -28.52
CA ILE A 408 -3.60 -16.61 -28.70
C ILE A 408 -3.03 -16.31 -30.10
N HIS A 409 -2.55 -17.32 -30.83
CA HIS A 409 -1.88 -17.15 -32.13
C HIS A 409 -2.72 -16.34 -33.15
N SER A 410 -4.03 -16.57 -33.20
CA SER A 410 -4.98 -15.91 -34.11
C SER A 410 -5.38 -14.50 -33.67
N GLN A 411 -5.11 -14.15 -32.41
CA GLN A 411 -5.51 -12.88 -31.82
C GLN A 411 -4.48 -11.77 -32.06
N LYS A 412 -4.95 -10.52 -32.10
CA LYS A 412 -4.15 -9.32 -32.33
C LYS A 412 -4.33 -8.33 -31.19
N GLY A 413 -3.24 -7.68 -30.79
CA GLY A 413 -3.26 -6.62 -29.79
C GLY A 413 -1.88 -6.43 -29.17
N LYS A 414 -1.55 -5.21 -28.72
CA LYS A 414 -0.21 -4.89 -28.19
C LYS A 414 0.22 -5.85 -27.06
N ILE A 415 -0.67 -6.11 -26.11
CA ILE A 415 -0.41 -7.01 -24.97
C ILE A 415 -0.22 -8.46 -25.45
N ILE A 416 -0.99 -8.87 -26.45
CA ILE A 416 -0.91 -10.21 -27.06
C ILE A 416 0.42 -10.37 -27.81
N ASP A 417 0.86 -9.35 -28.55
CA ASP A 417 2.14 -9.38 -29.26
C ASP A 417 3.31 -9.45 -28.27
N ASP A 418 3.23 -8.72 -27.16
CA ASP A 418 4.23 -8.80 -26.10
C ASP A 418 4.22 -10.16 -25.39
N LEU A 419 3.03 -10.75 -25.19
CA LEU A 419 2.91 -12.12 -24.68
C LEU A 419 3.52 -13.14 -25.63
N LYS A 420 3.24 -13.07 -26.94
CA LYS A 420 3.87 -13.92 -27.95
C LYS A 420 5.40 -13.84 -27.88
N LYS A 421 5.96 -12.62 -27.76
CA LYS A 421 7.40 -12.43 -27.55
C LYS A 421 7.89 -13.10 -26.27
N GLN A 422 7.19 -12.95 -25.14
CA GLN A 422 7.60 -13.59 -23.88
C GLN A 422 7.55 -15.13 -23.96
N LEU A 423 6.53 -15.70 -24.61
CA LEU A 423 6.45 -17.16 -24.83
C LEU A 423 7.62 -17.67 -25.68
N HIS A 424 7.96 -16.97 -26.77
CA HIS A 424 9.15 -17.31 -27.56
C HIS A 424 10.44 -17.21 -26.73
N LEU A 425 10.58 -16.20 -25.87
CA LEU A 425 11.75 -16.07 -24.98
C LEU A 425 11.82 -17.21 -23.96
N CYS A 426 10.70 -17.62 -23.38
CA CYS A 426 10.63 -18.77 -22.47
C CYS A 426 11.10 -20.04 -23.20
N MET A 427 10.56 -20.29 -24.38
CA MET A 427 10.87 -21.49 -25.16
C MET A 427 12.34 -21.51 -25.64
N LYS A 428 12.87 -20.38 -26.11
CA LYS A 428 14.30 -20.25 -26.45
C LYS A 428 15.21 -20.50 -25.25
N SER A 429 14.82 -19.99 -24.08
CA SER A 429 15.57 -20.21 -22.84
C SER A 429 15.52 -21.68 -22.41
N LEU A 430 14.37 -22.32 -22.52
CA LEU A 430 14.20 -23.75 -22.21
C LEU A 430 15.01 -24.63 -23.16
N LYS A 431 14.93 -24.39 -24.47
CA LYS A 431 15.71 -25.11 -25.49
C LYS A 431 17.21 -24.97 -25.27
N LYS A 432 17.67 -23.76 -24.91
CA LYS A 432 19.09 -23.52 -24.60
C LYS A 432 19.57 -24.33 -23.38
N LEU A 433 18.72 -24.52 -22.37
CA LEU A 433 19.06 -25.28 -21.16
C LEU A 433 19.05 -26.80 -21.40
N MET A 434 18.10 -27.29 -22.20
CA MET A 434 17.90 -28.73 -22.41
C MET A 434 18.67 -29.30 -23.59
N GLY A 435 19.08 -28.45 -24.54
CA GLY A 435 19.72 -28.87 -25.78
C GLY A 435 18.85 -29.89 -26.54
N ASN A 436 19.49 -30.94 -27.04
CA ASN A 436 18.87 -31.92 -27.93
C ASN A 436 17.80 -32.80 -27.25
N LYS A 437 17.69 -32.79 -25.91
CA LYS A 437 16.69 -33.57 -25.18
C LYS A 437 15.26 -33.13 -25.51
N LEU A 438 15.07 -31.85 -25.81
CA LEU A 438 13.76 -31.25 -26.10
C LEU A 438 13.32 -31.46 -27.56
N ASP A 439 14.24 -31.82 -28.45
CA ASP A 439 13.97 -31.88 -29.90
C ASP A 439 12.95 -32.97 -30.25
N ASN A 440 12.91 -34.07 -29.49
CA ASN A 440 11.94 -35.14 -29.70
C ASN A 440 10.53 -34.69 -29.31
N ASP A 441 10.40 -33.97 -28.19
CA ASP A 441 9.10 -33.44 -27.74
C ASP A 441 8.58 -32.35 -28.68
N ILE A 442 9.47 -31.46 -29.15
CA ILE A 442 9.11 -30.43 -30.14
C ILE A 442 8.61 -31.08 -31.43
N LYS A 443 9.30 -32.10 -31.96
CA LYS A 443 8.87 -32.82 -33.16
C LYS A 443 7.50 -33.46 -32.96
N ALA A 444 7.30 -34.16 -31.84
CA ALA A 444 6.00 -34.77 -31.53
C ALA A 444 4.88 -33.72 -31.48
N LEU A 445 5.12 -32.53 -30.92
CA LEU A 445 4.15 -31.45 -30.87
C LEU A 445 3.89 -30.81 -32.26
N MET A 446 4.91 -30.70 -33.11
CA MET A 446 4.76 -30.21 -34.49
C MET A 446 3.94 -31.17 -35.35
N ASP A 447 4.06 -32.47 -35.13
CA ASP A 447 3.31 -33.50 -35.86
C ASP A 447 1.82 -33.50 -35.46
N VAL A 448 1.49 -33.06 -34.25
CA VAL A 448 0.11 -33.02 -33.72
C VAL A 448 -0.67 -31.80 -34.20
N ASP A 449 -0.06 -30.61 -34.28
CA ASP A 449 -0.76 -29.39 -34.72
C ASP A 449 0.11 -28.48 -35.60
N SER A 450 -0.38 -28.21 -36.81
CA SER A 450 0.24 -27.30 -37.78
C SER A 450 0.45 -25.86 -37.26
N ASN A 451 -0.36 -25.40 -36.30
CA ASN A 451 -0.22 -24.07 -35.68
C ASN A 451 0.97 -24.01 -34.71
N LEU A 452 1.33 -25.14 -34.09
CA LEU A 452 2.56 -25.26 -33.29
C LEU A 452 3.79 -25.29 -34.19
N ALA A 453 3.69 -25.84 -35.41
CA ALA A 453 4.79 -25.76 -36.37
C ALA A 453 5.13 -24.31 -36.74
N LEU A 454 4.17 -23.38 -36.74
CA LEU A 454 4.46 -21.94 -36.90
C LEU A 454 5.18 -21.34 -35.69
N PHE A 455 4.83 -21.77 -34.47
CA PHE A 455 5.51 -21.33 -33.25
C PHE A 455 6.97 -21.76 -33.20
N PHE A 456 7.24 -23.04 -33.50
CA PHE A 456 8.57 -23.62 -33.38
C PHE A 456 9.52 -23.29 -34.55
N LYS A 457 9.02 -22.77 -35.69
CA LYS A 457 9.88 -22.37 -36.82
C LYS A 457 10.93 -21.31 -36.45
N ASP A 458 10.63 -20.45 -35.48
CA ASP A 458 11.49 -19.33 -35.07
C ASP A 458 12.34 -19.61 -33.80
N ILE A 459 12.37 -20.88 -33.34
CA ILE A 459 12.97 -21.35 -32.07
C ILE A 459 14.01 -22.42 -32.36
#